data_AF-A0A926BZD1-F1
#
_entry.id   AF-A0A926BZD1-F1
#
_cell.length_a   1.000
_cell.length_b   1.000
_cell.length_c   1.000
_cell.angle_alpha   90.00
_cell.angle_beta   90.00
_cell.angle_gamma   90.00
#
_symmetry.space_group_name_H-M   'P 1'
#
loop_
_entity.id
_entity.type
_entity.pdbx_description
1 polymer ?
#
loop_
_entity_poly.entity_id
_entity_poly.type
_entity_poly.pdbx_seq_one_letter_code
_entity_poly.pdbx_strand_id
1 'polypeptide(L)'
;MSLPNDHIRLLFGLKLRQLRLDKRLSASDLAQKAGLSVSYITEIEKGRKYPKADKISALATALSVDYDSLVSLKLSKKLAPISDLIRSKFLTEIPLELFGIDPADLLGLLAEAPTKVSAMVRTFMDIALSYNMSVERLYLTMLRSYQELHDNHFEDIEADADRFLADYTSGGQAITEGLLVNLLKTRFDVHLQPFAPASQPELGSLRSVYRPETRTLHINADLSAQQRLF
;
A
#
# COMPACT_ATOMS: atom_id res chain seq x y z
N MET A 1 -6.66 -6.32 3.10
CA MET A 1 -5.99 -6.91 4.28
C MET A 1 -6.86 -6.71 5.52
N SER A 2 -6.85 -7.65 6.47
CA SER A 2 -7.64 -7.58 7.72
C SER A 2 -6.93 -6.67 8.73
N LEU A 3 -7.43 -5.44 8.78
CA LEU A 3 -6.84 -4.21 9.36
C LEU A 3 -6.39 -4.24 10.85
N PRO A 4 -6.96 -5.04 11.77
CA PRO A 4 -6.53 -5.02 13.17
C PRO A 4 -5.21 -5.77 13.44
N ASN A 5 -4.93 -6.81 12.65
CA ASN A 5 -3.88 -7.77 12.98
C ASN A 5 -2.49 -7.24 12.62
N ASP A 6 -2.40 -6.45 11.55
CA ASP A 6 -1.13 -5.88 11.09
C ASP A 6 -0.63 -4.79 12.05
N HIS A 7 -1.52 -3.94 12.58
CA HIS A 7 -1.15 -2.95 13.61
C HIS A 7 -0.60 -3.60 14.89
N ILE A 8 -1.17 -4.72 15.31
CA ILE A 8 -0.71 -5.45 16.51
C ILE A 8 0.71 -5.98 16.28
N ARG A 9 0.98 -6.54 15.09
CA ARG A 9 2.31 -7.02 14.70
C ARG A 9 3.35 -5.91 14.69
N LEU A 10 3.02 -4.78 14.06
CA LEU A 10 3.90 -3.63 13.96
C LEU A 10 4.24 -3.07 15.35
N LEU A 11 3.23 -2.89 16.21
CA LEU A 11 3.42 -2.41 17.58
C LEU A 11 4.29 -3.36 18.42
N PHE A 12 4.06 -4.67 18.30
CA PHE A 12 4.86 -5.67 18.98
C PHE A 12 6.32 -5.62 18.50
N GLY A 13 6.55 -5.61 17.19
CA GLY A 13 7.88 -5.55 16.59
C GLY A 13 8.67 -4.31 17.01
N LEU A 14 8.04 -3.14 16.96
CA LEU A 14 8.61 -1.87 17.44
C LEU A 14 9.01 -1.94 18.91
N LYS A 15 8.14 -2.47 19.76
CA LYS A 15 8.38 -2.59 21.20
C LYS A 15 9.51 -3.55 21.50
N LEU A 16 9.55 -4.69 20.80
CA LEU A 16 10.62 -5.67 20.92
C LEU A 16 11.97 -5.04 20.55
N ARG A 17 12.03 -4.34 19.41
CA ARG A 17 13.23 -3.63 18.96
C ARG A 17 13.66 -2.56 19.96
N GLN A 18 12.71 -1.77 20.46
CA GLN A 18 12.99 -0.74 21.47
C GLN A 18 13.63 -1.35 22.72
N LEU A 19 13.02 -2.38 23.30
CA LEU A 19 13.53 -3.05 24.50
C LEU A 19 14.90 -3.67 24.28
N ARG A 20 15.14 -4.23 23.09
CA ARG A 20 16.44 -4.78 22.70
C ARG A 20 17.51 -3.68 22.66
N LEU A 21 17.21 -2.55 22.03
CA LEU A 21 18.13 -1.40 21.92
C LEU A 21 18.38 -0.73 23.27
N ASP A 22 17.36 -0.56 24.11
CA ASP A 22 17.49 -0.04 25.47
C ASP A 22 18.42 -0.92 26.33
N LYS A 23 18.47 -2.24 26.05
CA LYS A 23 19.38 -3.21 26.68
C LYS A 23 20.73 -3.38 25.97
N ARG A 24 20.99 -2.59 24.91
CA ARG A 24 22.21 -2.63 24.10
C ARG A 24 22.51 -4.02 23.51
N LEU A 25 21.47 -4.78 23.17
CA LEU A 25 21.61 -6.10 22.57
C LEU A 25 21.57 -6.00 21.03
N SER A 26 22.43 -6.74 20.35
CA SER A 26 22.25 -6.99 18.92
C SER A 26 21.10 -7.97 18.67
N ALA A 27 20.61 -8.04 17.43
CA ALA A 27 19.61 -9.04 17.05
C ALA A 27 20.11 -10.48 17.29
N SER A 28 21.42 -10.70 17.09
CA SER A 28 22.08 -11.98 17.39
C SER A 28 22.07 -12.29 18.88
N ASP A 29 22.36 -11.30 19.74
CA ASP A 29 22.37 -11.51 21.19
C ASP A 29 20.98 -11.86 21.72
N LEU A 30 19.95 -11.17 21.23
CA LEU A 30 18.57 -11.47 21.61
C LEU A 30 18.14 -12.85 21.11
N ALA A 31 18.47 -13.19 19.87
CA ALA A 31 18.18 -14.50 19.30
C ALA A 31 18.80 -15.62 20.12
N GLN A 32 20.08 -15.49 20.48
CA GLN A 32 20.78 -16.45 21.32
C GLN A 32 20.15 -16.57 22.71
N LYS A 33 19.87 -15.45 23.38
CA LYS A 33 19.25 -15.45 24.72
C LYS A 33 17.84 -16.04 24.73
N ALA A 34 17.08 -15.85 23.66
CA ALA A 34 15.71 -16.35 23.53
C ALA A 34 15.63 -17.78 22.94
N GLY A 35 16.75 -18.35 22.49
CA GLY A 35 16.77 -19.65 21.80
C GLY A 35 16.04 -19.62 20.45
N LEU A 36 16.14 -18.51 19.72
CA LEU A 36 15.50 -18.27 18.42
C LEU A 36 16.54 -18.00 17.34
N SER A 37 16.13 -18.06 16.06
CA SER A 37 17.01 -17.67 14.97
C SER A 37 17.06 -16.15 14.81
N VAL A 38 18.21 -15.63 14.39
CA VAL A 38 18.40 -14.19 14.13
C VAL A 38 17.38 -13.67 13.11
N SER A 39 17.17 -14.43 12.03
CA SER A 39 16.16 -14.11 11.01
C SER A 39 14.76 -14.00 11.61
N TYR A 40 14.38 -14.88 12.54
CA TYR A 40 13.06 -14.80 13.16
C TYR A 40 12.90 -13.54 14.01
N ILE A 41 13.93 -13.14 14.77
CA ILE A 41 13.92 -11.86 15.50
C ILE A 41 13.74 -10.69 14.54
N THR A 42 14.50 -10.65 13.44
CA THR A 42 14.41 -9.59 12.45
C THR A 42 13.02 -9.50 11.83
N GLU A 43 12.43 -10.63 11.45
CA GLU A 43 11.07 -10.67 10.87
C GLU A 43 10.00 -10.20 11.85
N ILE A 44 10.18 -10.47 13.15
CA ILE A 44 9.28 -9.95 14.19
C ILE A 44 9.44 -8.43 14.34
N GLU A 45 10.68 -7.93 14.41
CA GLU A 45 10.94 -6.48 14.54
C GLU A 45 10.43 -5.67 13.35
N LYS A 46 10.44 -6.27 12.15
CA LYS A 46 9.86 -5.69 10.94
C LYS A 46 8.33 -5.76 10.88
N GLY A 47 7.68 -6.40 11.87
CA GLY A 47 6.22 -6.60 11.88
C GLY A 47 5.71 -7.65 10.87
N ARG A 48 6.61 -8.37 10.18
CA ARG A 48 6.27 -9.40 9.19
C ARG A 48 5.74 -10.68 9.84
N LYS A 49 6.21 -10.99 11.06
CA LYS A 49 5.78 -12.17 11.83
C LYS A 49 5.29 -11.79 13.23
N TYR A 50 4.23 -12.47 13.67
CA TYR A 50 3.81 -12.45 15.07
C TYR A 50 4.25 -13.72 15.77
N PRO A 51 5.01 -13.64 16.87
CA PRO A 51 5.42 -14.82 17.62
C PRO A 51 4.25 -15.48 18.36
N LYS A 52 4.31 -16.81 18.51
CA LYS A 52 3.40 -17.57 19.38
C LYS A 52 3.74 -17.34 20.86
N ALA A 53 2.80 -17.65 21.75
CA ALA A 53 2.90 -17.41 23.18
C ALA A 53 4.19 -17.98 23.81
N ASP A 54 4.59 -19.20 23.44
CA ASP A 54 5.84 -19.83 23.91
C ASP A 54 7.08 -18.99 23.53
N LYS A 55 7.11 -18.46 22.31
CA LYS A 55 8.20 -17.61 21.81
C LYS A 55 8.18 -16.22 22.45
N ILE A 56 6.99 -15.67 22.69
CA ILE A 56 6.83 -14.40 23.41
C ILE A 56 7.38 -14.55 24.84
N SER A 57 7.06 -15.64 25.54
CA SER A 57 7.61 -15.92 26.87
C SER A 57 9.14 -16.00 26.85
N ALA A 58 9.71 -16.70 25.87
CA ALA A 58 11.17 -16.76 25.71
C ALA A 58 11.82 -15.38 25.49
N LEU A 59 11.19 -14.54 24.65
CA LEU A 59 11.64 -13.16 24.42
C LEU A 59 11.52 -12.29 25.68
N ALA A 60 10.42 -12.42 26.42
CA ALA A 60 10.20 -11.69 27.67
C ALA A 60 11.27 -12.07 28.72
N THR A 61 11.57 -13.36 28.89
CA THR A 61 12.65 -13.84 29.75
C THR A 61 14.02 -13.32 29.30
N ALA A 62 14.33 -13.41 28.00
CA ALA A 62 15.60 -12.95 27.44
C ALA A 62 15.82 -11.43 27.64
N LEU A 63 14.74 -10.66 27.58
CA LEU A 63 14.73 -9.22 27.83
C LEU A 63 14.50 -8.89 29.31
N SER A 64 14.29 -9.85 30.21
CA SER A 64 13.97 -9.59 31.63
C SER A 64 12.82 -8.59 31.80
N VAL A 65 11.75 -8.79 31.04
CA VAL A 65 10.50 -8.03 31.13
C VAL A 65 9.33 -8.99 31.37
N ASP A 66 8.24 -8.45 31.90
CA ASP A 66 7.01 -9.21 32.07
C ASP A 66 6.33 -9.53 30.72
N TYR A 67 5.68 -10.69 30.63
CA TYR A 67 4.98 -11.15 29.43
C TYR A 67 3.89 -10.16 29.00
N ASP A 68 3.04 -9.75 29.94
CA ASP A 68 1.92 -8.82 29.69
C ASP A 68 2.45 -7.45 29.29
N SER A 69 3.56 -7.04 29.89
CA SER A 69 4.28 -5.84 29.46
C SER A 69 4.70 -5.94 27.99
N LEU A 70 5.24 -7.08 27.53
CA LEU A 70 5.70 -7.24 26.14
C LEU A 70 4.55 -7.29 25.13
N VAL A 71 3.45 -7.97 25.43
CA VAL A 71 2.28 -8.06 24.52
C VAL A 71 1.34 -6.87 24.58
N SER A 72 1.47 -6.02 25.59
CA SER A 72 0.61 -4.85 25.74
C SER A 72 0.71 -3.89 24.56
N LEU A 73 -0.45 -3.50 24.04
CA LEU A 73 -0.62 -2.46 23.02
C LEU A 73 -0.30 -1.05 23.55
N LYS A 74 -0.03 -0.90 24.84
CA LYS A 74 0.43 0.37 25.42
C LYS A 74 1.91 0.56 25.11
N LEU A 75 2.18 1.63 24.37
CA LEU A 75 3.52 2.08 24.04
C LEU A 75 4.13 2.84 25.25
N SER A 76 5.46 2.77 25.39
CA SER A 76 6.18 3.50 26.42
C SER A 76 6.02 5.02 26.21
N LYS A 77 6.24 5.85 27.26
CA LYS A 77 6.17 7.32 27.13
C LYS A 77 7.04 7.87 25.99
N LYS A 78 8.17 7.21 25.67
CA LYS A 78 9.05 7.57 24.54
C LYS A 78 8.40 7.34 23.17
N LEU A 79 7.51 6.35 23.06
CA LEU A 79 6.80 5.98 21.83
C LEU A 79 5.37 6.54 21.76
N ALA A 80 4.92 7.26 22.80
CA ALA A 80 3.60 7.90 22.83
C ALA A 80 3.33 8.81 21.61
N PRO A 81 4.28 9.63 21.12
CA PRO A 81 4.06 10.48 19.93
C PRO A 81 3.79 9.68 18.65
N ILE A 82 4.26 8.43 18.59
CA ILE A 82 4.11 7.55 17.43
C ILE A 82 2.81 6.73 17.52
N SER A 83 2.27 6.52 18.72
CA SER A 83 1.00 5.80 18.91
C SER A 83 -0.10 6.38 18.03
N ASP A 84 -0.20 7.71 17.97
CA ASP A 84 -1.19 8.41 17.16
C ASP A 84 -0.92 8.21 15.66
N LEU A 85 0.35 8.20 15.26
CA LEU A 85 0.75 7.99 13.88
C LEU A 85 0.46 6.56 13.40
N ILE A 86 0.77 5.53 14.20
CA ILE A 86 0.49 4.13 13.87
C ILE A 86 -1.01 3.83 13.88
N ARG A 87 -1.76 4.48 14.78
CA ARG A 87 -3.22 4.38 14.82
C ARG A 87 -3.88 5.18 13.70
N SER A 88 -3.20 6.19 13.16
CA SER A 88 -3.69 6.94 12.02
C SER A 88 -3.66 6.08 10.76
N LYS A 89 -4.54 6.40 9.81
CA LYS A 89 -4.53 5.73 8.51
C LYS A 89 -3.30 6.09 7.67
N PHE A 90 -2.45 7.01 8.09
CA PHE A 90 -1.31 7.49 7.31
C PHE A 90 -0.34 6.38 6.85
N LEU A 91 0.12 5.53 7.78
CA LEU A 91 1.08 4.45 7.46
C LEU A 91 0.49 3.37 6.54
N THR A 92 -0.83 3.34 6.40
CA THR A 92 -1.55 2.35 5.59
C THR A 92 -2.14 2.93 4.31
N GLU A 93 -2.38 4.26 4.26
CA GLU A 93 -2.89 4.97 3.10
C GLU A 93 -1.77 5.44 2.17
N ILE A 94 -0.56 5.69 2.67
CA ILE A 94 0.57 6.01 1.80
C ILE A 94 1.13 4.72 1.20
N PRO A 95 1.19 4.61 -0.14
CA PRO A 95 1.70 3.42 -0.81
C PRO A 95 3.23 3.44 -0.82
N LEU A 96 3.85 3.33 0.36
CA LEU A 96 5.31 3.38 0.55
C LEU A 96 6.06 2.40 -0.37
N GLU A 97 5.49 1.22 -0.58
CA GLU A 97 6.06 0.19 -1.46
C GLU A 97 6.15 0.65 -2.92
N LEU A 98 5.19 1.43 -3.42
CA LEU A 98 5.26 2.01 -4.78
C LEU A 98 6.42 2.99 -4.90
N PHE A 99 6.82 3.64 -3.81
CA PHE A 99 7.99 4.50 -3.75
C PHE A 99 9.28 3.74 -3.40
N GLY A 100 9.25 2.41 -3.41
CA GLY A 100 10.40 1.56 -3.06
C GLY A 100 10.77 1.59 -1.58
N ILE A 101 9.87 2.04 -0.70
CA ILE A 101 10.11 2.11 0.74
C ILE A 101 9.42 0.92 1.41
N ASP A 102 10.20 0.03 2.03
CA ASP A 102 9.66 -1.03 2.89
C ASP A 102 9.08 -0.37 4.16
N PRO A 103 7.79 -0.59 4.49
CA PRO A 103 7.20 -0.08 5.72
C PRO A 103 8.02 -0.44 6.97
N ALA A 104 8.72 -1.58 6.96
CA ALA A 104 9.59 -2.00 8.05
C ALA A 104 10.80 -1.07 8.28
N ASP A 105 11.32 -0.43 7.24
CA ASP A 105 12.43 0.51 7.36
C ASP A 105 11.98 1.79 8.06
N LEU A 106 10.76 2.26 7.76
CA LEU A 106 10.14 3.37 8.47
C LEU A 106 9.91 3.05 9.95
N LEU A 107 9.48 1.83 10.27
CA LEU A 107 9.40 1.38 11.67
C LEU A 107 10.77 1.36 12.36
N GLY A 108 11.81 0.95 11.64
CA GLY A 108 13.18 0.99 12.13
C GLY A 108 13.60 2.41 12.54
N LEU A 109 13.37 3.38 11.66
CA LEU A 109 13.63 4.80 11.92
C LEU A 109 12.81 5.32 13.11
N LEU A 110 11.54 4.92 13.21
CA LEU A 110 10.65 5.29 14.32
C LEU A 110 11.14 4.73 15.66
N ALA A 111 11.70 3.52 15.69
CA ALA A 111 12.24 2.93 16.90
C ALA A 111 13.53 3.61 17.36
N GLU A 112 14.38 4.04 16.42
CA GLU A 112 15.68 4.65 16.70
C GLU A 112 15.58 6.13 17.09
N ALA A 113 14.76 6.90 16.37
CA ALA A 113 14.60 8.33 16.61
C ALA A 113 13.12 8.76 16.72
N PRO A 114 12.38 8.28 17.74
CA PRO A 114 10.94 8.44 17.83
C PRO A 114 10.44 9.87 17.67
N THR A 115 11.04 10.78 18.43
CA THR A 115 10.63 12.19 18.47
C THR A 115 10.94 12.90 17.16
N LYS A 116 12.08 12.62 16.53
CA LYS A 116 12.51 13.30 15.29
C LYS A 116 11.62 12.89 14.13
N VAL A 117 11.40 11.59 13.96
CA VAL A 117 10.55 11.07 12.87
C VAL A 117 9.10 11.49 13.08
N SER A 118 8.59 11.43 14.32
CA SER A 118 7.23 11.90 14.63
C SER A 118 7.04 13.38 14.34
N ALA A 119 8.02 14.22 14.69
CA ALA A 119 7.98 15.65 14.41
C ALA A 119 7.93 15.90 12.90
N MET A 120 8.78 15.23 12.12
CA MET A 120 8.79 15.33 10.66
C MET A 120 7.44 14.94 10.04
N VAL A 121 6.91 13.78 10.40
CA VAL A 121 5.62 13.31 9.87
C VAL A 121 4.48 14.24 10.29
N ARG A 122 4.48 14.72 11.53
CA ARG A 122 3.49 15.70 12.00
C ARG A 122 3.57 17.00 11.19
N THR A 123 4.76 17.51 10.90
CA THR A 123 4.91 18.71 10.06
C THR A 123 4.32 18.49 8.66
N PHE A 124 4.55 17.34 8.02
CA PHE A 124 3.92 17.02 6.74
C PHE A 124 2.40 16.95 6.84
N MET A 125 1.88 16.35 7.91
CA MET A 125 0.44 16.27 8.15
C MET A 125 -0.18 17.65 8.43
N ASP A 126 0.49 18.49 9.21
CA ASP A 126 0.04 19.86 9.50
C ASP A 126 0.04 20.71 8.22
N ILE A 127 1.02 20.52 7.33
CA ILE A 127 1.00 21.10 5.98
C ILE A 127 -0.22 20.58 5.22
N ALA A 128 -0.42 19.26 5.11
CA ALA A 128 -1.55 18.69 4.39
C ALA A 128 -2.90 19.23 4.91
N LEU A 129 -3.07 19.31 6.22
CA LEU A 129 -4.28 19.83 6.87
C LEU A 129 -4.43 21.35 6.72
N SER A 130 -3.36 22.13 6.86
CA SER A 130 -3.40 23.59 6.72
C SER A 130 -3.75 24.04 5.30
N TYR A 131 -3.34 23.28 4.29
CA TYR A 131 -3.75 23.50 2.89
C TYR A 131 -5.13 22.91 2.57
N ASN A 132 -5.87 22.43 3.57
CA ASN A 132 -7.16 21.75 3.44
C ASN A 132 -7.12 20.66 2.34
N MET A 133 -5.97 19.99 2.23
CA MET A 133 -5.72 19.02 1.19
C MET A 133 -6.62 17.82 1.41
N SER A 134 -7.52 17.55 0.46
CA SER A 134 -8.32 16.34 0.50
C SER A 134 -7.42 15.11 0.31
N VAL A 135 -7.85 13.98 0.87
CA VAL A 135 -7.20 12.68 0.65
C VAL A 135 -7.07 12.37 -0.85
N GLU A 136 -8.08 12.74 -1.65
CA GLU A 136 -8.04 12.64 -3.10
C GLU A 136 -6.88 13.44 -3.73
N ARG A 137 -6.69 14.70 -3.32
CA ARG A 137 -5.59 15.54 -3.82
C ARG A 137 -4.23 14.98 -3.42
N LEU A 138 -4.12 14.41 -2.22
CA LEU A 138 -2.92 13.70 -1.80
C LEU A 138 -2.63 12.52 -2.73
N TYR A 139 -3.61 11.66 -3.00
CA TYR A 139 -3.44 10.53 -3.92
C TYR A 139 -3.07 10.96 -5.34
N LEU A 140 -3.69 12.00 -5.88
CA LEU A 140 -3.35 12.54 -7.20
C LEU A 140 -1.91 13.09 -7.25
N THR A 141 -1.47 13.75 -6.17
CA THR A 141 -0.10 14.25 -6.07
C THR A 141 0.89 13.10 -5.97
N MET A 142 0.59 12.08 -5.17
CA MET A 142 1.41 10.88 -5.07
C MET A 142 1.49 10.12 -6.40
N LEU A 143 0.37 9.99 -7.13
CA LEU A 143 0.36 9.38 -8.46
C LEU A 143 1.28 10.13 -9.42
N ARG A 144 1.23 11.47 -9.41
CA ARG A 144 2.13 12.28 -10.24
C ARG A 144 3.60 12.05 -9.89
N SER A 145 3.96 12.11 -8.61
CA SER A 145 5.34 11.84 -8.19
C SER A 145 5.77 10.40 -8.52
N TYR A 146 4.86 9.44 -8.45
CA TYR A 146 5.12 8.07 -8.87
C TYR A 146 5.39 7.98 -10.38
N GLN A 147 4.58 8.65 -11.21
CA GLN A 147 4.83 8.71 -12.66
C GLN A 147 6.16 9.39 -12.97
N GLU A 148 6.49 10.50 -12.31
CA GLU A 148 7.77 11.20 -12.45
C GLU A 148 8.96 10.34 -12.04
N LEU A 149 8.83 9.54 -10.97
CA LEU A 149 9.87 8.59 -10.53
C LEU A 149 10.18 7.54 -11.61
N HIS A 150 9.19 7.22 -12.43
CA HIS A 150 9.30 6.30 -13.55
C HIS A 150 9.57 7.02 -14.89
N ASP A 151 9.95 8.30 -14.89
CA ASP A 151 10.14 9.11 -16.10
C ASP A 151 8.92 9.10 -17.05
N ASN A 152 7.72 8.93 -16.48
CA ASN A 152 6.46 8.71 -17.18
C ASN A 152 6.46 7.49 -18.13
N HIS A 153 7.31 6.49 -17.87
CA HIS A 153 7.46 5.30 -18.69
C HIS A 153 7.40 4.02 -17.85
N PHE A 154 6.52 3.09 -18.24
CA PHE A 154 6.29 1.84 -17.53
C PHE A 154 6.55 0.66 -18.47
N GLU A 155 7.78 0.14 -18.47
CA GLU A 155 8.26 -0.88 -19.42
C GLU A 155 7.32 -2.08 -19.56
N ASP A 156 6.80 -2.63 -18.46
CA ASP A 156 5.89 -3.77 -18.48
C ASP A 156 4.57 -3.47 -19.22
N ILE A 157 4.02 -2.25 -19.03
CA ILE A 157 2.77 -1.82 -19.66
C ILE A 157 2.99 -1.57 -21.15
N GLU A 158 4.11 -0.93 -21.50
CA GLU A 158 4.50 -0.68 -22.90
C GLU A 158 4.75 -1.98 -23.65
N ALA A 159 5.46 -2.93 -23.02
CA ALA A 159 5.70 -4.25 -23.59
C ALA A 159 4.40 -5.06 -23.80
N ASP A 160 3.42 -4.94 -22.90
CA ASP A 160 2.10 -5.58 -23.07
C ASP A 160 1.28 -4.88 -24.17
N ALA A 161 1.37 -3.56 -24.32
CA ALA A 161 0.74 -2.82 -25.41
C ALA A 161 1.34 -3.19 -26.78
N ASP A 162 2.68 -3.28 -26.87
CA ASP A 162 3.40 -3.71 -28.07
C ASP A 162 3.03 -5.15 -28.46
N ARG A 163 2.92 -6.05 -27.47
CA ARG A 163 2.48 -7.43 -27.70
C ARG A 163 1.06 -7.49 -28.23
N PHE A 164 0.14 -6.71 -27.65
CA PHE A 164 -1.22 -6.60 -28.15
C PHE A 164 -1.24 -6.12 -29.61
N LEU A 165 -0.44 -5.12 -29.96
CA LEU A 165 -0.33 -4.64 -31.33
C LEU A 165 0.21 -5.73 -32.27
N ALA A 166 1.24 -6.47 -31.87
CA ALA A 166 1.81 -7.55 -32.69
C ALA A 166 0.81 -8.71 -32.94
N ASP A 167 0.02 -9.05 -31.93
CA ASP A 167 -0.93 -10.17 -32.00
C ASP A 167 -2.19 -9.86 -32.82
N TYR A 168 -2.65 -8.62 -32.79
CA TYR A 168 -3.98 -8.26 -33.31
C TYR A 168 -3.98 -7.21 -34.43
N THR A 169 -2.85 -6.59 -34.74
CA THR A 169 -2.73 -5.62 -35.84
C THR A 169 -1.73 -6.09 -36.88
N SER A 170 -1.98 -5.79 -38.15
CA SER A 170 -1.03 -6.04 -39.22
C SER A 170 -0.13 -4.82 -39.40
N GLY A 171 1.18 -5.00 -39.17
CA GLY A 171 2.28 -4.07 -39.44
C GLY A 171 1.92 -2.62 -39.74
N GLY A 172 1.67 -1.82 -38.69
CA GLY A 172 1.50 -0.36 -38.78
C GLY A 172 0.08 0.14 -39.04
N GLN A 173 -0.95 -0.71 -39.04
CA GLN A 173 -2.34 -0.24 -39.04
C GLN A 173 -2.73 0.41 -37.70
N ALA A 174 -3.43 1.55 -37.79
CA ALA A 174 -4.02 2.18 -36.62
C ALA A 174 -5.11 1.30 -36.00
N ILE A 175 -5.18 1.28 -34.67
CA ILE A 175 -6.26 0.61 -33.94
C ILE A 175 -7.60 1.28 -34.29
N THR A 176 -8.61 0.47 -34.57
CA THR A 176 -9.97 0.93 -34.85
C THR A 176 -10.94 0.47 -33.76
N GLU A 177 -12.01 1.24 -33.55
CA GLU A 177 -13.09 0.88 -32.61
C GLU A 177 -13.67 -0.50 -32.98
N GLY A 178 -13.83 -0.78 -34.29
CA GLY A 178 -14.33 -2.07 -34.78
C GLY A 178 -13.45 -3.27 -34.39
N LEU A 179 -12.12 -3.10 -34.42
CA LEU A 179 -11.18 -4.14 -33.97
C LEU A 179 -11.36 -4.41 -32.47
N LEU A 180 -11.33 -3.36 -31.63
CA LEU A 180 -11.46 -3.51 -30.18
C LEU A 180 -12.82 -4.11 -29.79
N VAL A 181 -13.91 -3.63 -30.41
CA VAL A 181 -15.26 -4.17 -30.19
C VAL A 181 -15.34 -5.65 -30.56
N ASN A 182 -14.73 -6.06 -31.67
CA ASN A 182 -14.69 -7.46 -32.06
C ASN A 182 -13.92 -8.28 -31.04
N LEU A 183 -12.71 -7.87 -30.66
CA LEU A 183 -11.88 -8.58 -29.69
C LEU A 183 -12.57 -8.72 -28.33
N LEU A 184 -13.17 -7.62 -27.83
CA LEU A 184 -13.93 -7.62 -26.58
C LEU A 184 -15.03 -8.69 -26.62
N LYS A 185 -15.79 -8.78 -27.71
CA LYS A 185 -16.87 -9.77 -27.86
C LYS A 185 -16.38 -11.20 -28.06
N THR A 186 -15.41 -11.41 -28.96
CA THR A 186 -15.05 -12.75 -29.44
C THR A 186 -13.96 -13.41 -28.61
N ARG A 187 -12.95 -12.65 -28.18
CA ARG A 187 -11.81 -13.18 -27.42
C ARG A 187 -12.02 -13.05 -25.91
N PHE A 188 -12.55 -11.91 -25.47
CA PHE A 188 -12.69 -11.60 -24.04
C PHE A 188 -14.07 -11.89 -23.47
N ASP A 189 -15.05 -12.26 -24.31
CA ASP A 189 -16.43 -12.57 -23.89
C ASP A 189 -17.08 -11.42 -23.11
N VAL A 190 -16.82 -10.18 -23.58
CA VAL A 190 -17.35 -8.94 -23.00
C VAL A 190 -18.56 -8.46 -23.81
N HIS A 191 -19.66 -8.24 -23.12
CA HIS A 191 -20.88 -7.67 -23.69
C HIS A 191 -20.81 -6.15 -23.65
N LEU A 192 -21.00 -5.49 -24.79
CA LEU A 192 -21.02 -4.03 -24.87
C LEU A 192 -22.45 -3.50 -24.81
N GLN A 193 -22.72 -2.56 -23.92
CA GLN A 193 -24.03 -1.92 -23.82
C GLN A 193 -23.88 -0.39 -23.72
N PRO A 194 -24.48 0.40 -24.61
CA PRO A 194 -24.46 1.84 -24.45
C PRO A 194 -25.35 2.28 -23.28
N PHE A 195 -25.00 3.38 -22.63
CA PHE A 195 -25.94 4.13 -21.78
C PHE A 195 -25.97 5.60 -22.20
N ALA A 196 -27.10 6.26 -22.01
CA ALA A 196 -27.27 7.68 -22.33
C ALA A 196 -27.52 8.48 -21.05
N PRO A 197 -26.71 9.51 -20.76
CA PRO A 197 -26.93 10.41 -19.62
C PRO A 197 -28.34 11.01 -19.58
N ALA A 198 -28.97 11.24 -20.73
CA ALA A 198 -30.35 11.72 -20.81
C ALA A 198 -31.36 10.75 -20.15
N SER A 199 -31.10 9.44 -20.21
CA SER A 199 -31.93 8.40 -19.60
C SER A 199 -31.47 8.00 -18.20
N GLN A 200 -30.18 8.19 -17.90
CA GLN A 200 -29.53 7.81 -16.65
C GLN A 200 -28.60 8.95 -16.19
N PRO A 201 -29.16 10.06 -15.66
CA PRO A 201 -28.39 11.28 -15.35
C PRO A 201 -27.28 11.04 -14.33
N GLU A 202 -27.50 10.08 -13.43
CA GLU A 202 -26.57 9.68 -12.36
C GLU A 202 -25.25 9.10 -12.89
N LEU A 203 -25.25 8.59 -14.13
CA LEU A 203 -24.06 8.07 -14.81
C LEU A 203 -23.40 9.12 -15.72
N GLY A 204 -23.94 10.35 -15.80
CA GLY A 204 -23.51 11.35 -16.77
C GLY A 204 -22.05 11.81 -16.65
N SER A 205 -21.44 11.66 -15.47
CA SER A 205 -20.02 11.97 -15.23
C SER A 205 -19.08 10.85 -15.66
N LEU A 206 -19.60 9.65 -15.95
CA LEU A 206 -18.81 8.47 -16.27
C LEU A 206 -18.67 8.30 -17.79
N ARG A 207 -17.49 7.87 -18.23
CA ARG A 207 -17.25 7.48 -19.63
C ARG A 207 -17.67 6.03 -19.88
N SER A 208 -17.35 5.14 -18.93
CA SER A 208 -17.66 3.72 -19.02
C SER A 208 -17.79 3.11 -17.62
N VAL A 209 -18.48 1.96 -17.55
CA VAL A 209 -18.63 1.16 -16.33
C VAL A 209 -18.53 -0.31 -16.71
N TYR A 210 -17.55 -1.03 -16.18
CA TYR A 210 -17.45 -2.47 -16.37
C TYR A 210 -18.07 -3.23 -15.19
N ARG A 211 -18.94 -4.20 -15.48
CA ARG A 211 -19.59 -5.08 -14.50
C ARG A 211 -19.03 -6.50 -14.62
N PRO A 212 -18.08 -6.91 -13.76
CA PRO A 212 -17.38 -8.18 -13.90
C PRO A 212 -18.31 -9.41 -13.82
N GLU A 213 -19.38 -9.34 -13.03
CA GLU A 213 -20.31 -10.46 -12.78
C GLU A 213 -21.08 -10.87 -14.04
N THR A 214 -21.31 -9.89 -14.92
CA THR A 214 -22.07 -10.05 -16.17
C THR A 214 -21.19 -9.86 -17.39
N ARG A 215 -19.88 -9.66 -17.19
CA ARG A 215 -18.90 -9.29 -18.23
C ARG A 215 -19.40 -8.17 -19.15
N THR A 216 -20.15 -7.23 -18.60
CA THR A 216 -20.79 -6.17 -19.39
C THR A 216 -20.02 -4.87 -19.23
N LEU A 217 -19.52 -4.33 -20.34
CA LEU A 217 -18.92 -3.00 -20.42
C LEU A 217 -19.99 -2.02 -20.92
N HIS A 218 -20.43 -1.16 -20.02
CA HIS A 218 -21.31 -0.06 -20.32
C HIS A 218 -20.49 1.13 -20.82
N ILE A 219 -20.85 1.73 -21.96
CA ILE A 219 -20.14 2.86 -22.56
C ILE A 219 -21.10 4.02 -22.77
N ASN A 220 -20.69 5.24 -22.41
CA ASN A 220 -21.49 6.43 -22.60
C ASN A 220 -21.67 6.73 -24.10
N ALA A 221 -22.92 6.81 -24.54
CA ALA A 221 -23.29 7.03 -25.94
C ALA A 221 -22.87 8.42 -26.46
N ASP A 222 -22.71 9.40 -25.57
CA ASP A 222 -22.38 10.79 -25.92
C ASP A 222 -20.88 11.00 -26.21
N LEU A 223 -20.05 9.96 -26.04
CA LEU A 223 -18.60 10.03 -26.30
C LEU A 223 -18.31 10.18 -27.79
N SER A 224 -17.22 10.88 -28.12
CA SER A 224 -16.68 10.87 -29.49
C SER A 224 -16.07 9.51 -29.83
N ALA A 225 -15.87 9.22 -31.12
CA ALA A 225 -15.22 7.98 -31.55
C ALA A 225 -13.81 7.82 -30.93
N GLN A 226 -13.04 8.91 -30.83
CA GLN A 226 -11.73 8.89 -30.16
C GLN A 226 -11.84 8.60 -28.66
N GLN A 227 -12.85 9.13 -27.99
CA GLN A 227 -13.10 8.87 -26.56
C GLN A 227 -13.63 7.46 -26.28
N ARG A 228 -14.30 6.82 -27.24
CA ARG A 228 -14.70 5.41 -27.15
C ARG A 228 -13.54 4.46 -27.47
N LEU A 229 -12.63 4.89 -28.33
CA LEU A 229 -11.43 4.14 -28.68
C LEU A 229 -10.42 4.09 -27.53
N PHE A 230 -10.29 5.19 -26.77
CA PHE A 230 -9.48 5.30 -25.56
C PHE A 230 -10.16 4.64 -24.35
#